data_AF-A0A955V218-F1
#
_entry.id   AF-A0A955V218-F1
#
_cell.length_a   1.000
_cell.length_b   1.000
_cell.length_c   1.000
_cell.angle_alpha   90.00
_cell.angle_beta   90.00
_cell.angle_gamma   90.00
#
_symmetry.space_group_name_H-M   'P 1'
#
loop_
_entity.id
_entity.type
_entity.pdbx_description
1 polymer ?
#
loop_
_entity_poly.entity_id
_entity_poly.type
_entity_poly.pdbx_seq_one_letter_code
_entity_poly.pdbx_strand_id
1 'polypeptide(L)' 'MAGLRERKRERLRADVVRVAAELAAARPFGAIRVRDLARRLEISEATFFNHFPTKAHVLDA' A
#
# COMPACT_ATOMS: atom_id res chain seq x y z
N MET A 1 11.85 -12.73 -17.29
CA MET A 1 10.76 -11.88 -17.79
C MET A 1 9.59 -11.97 -16.83
N ALA A 2 9.43 -11.03 -15.90
CA ALA A 2 8.30 -11.02 -14.96
C ALA A 2 6.98 -10.94 -15.72
N GLY A 3 6.04 -11.86 -15.46
CA GLY A 3 4.76 -11.93 -16.15
C GLY A 3 3.89 -10.68 -15.93
N LEU A 4 2.88 -10.45 -16.77
CA LEU A 4 1.98 -9.29 -16.65
C LEU A 4 1.35 -9.18 -15.25
N ARG A 5 1.04 -10.32 -14.63
CA ARG A 5 0.52 -10.41 -13.25
C ARG A 5 1.51 -9.88 -12.21
N GLU A 6 2.79 -10.22 -12.36
CA GLU A 6 3.84 -9.80 -11.44
C GLU A 6 4.09 -8.29 -11.53
N ARG A 7 4.11 -7.75 -12.76
CA ARG A 7 4.20 -6.31 -12.98
C ARG A 7 3.02 -5.53 -12.39
N LYS A 8 1.80 -6.08 -12.47
CA LYS A 8 0.62 -5.46 -11.83
C LYS A 8 0.72 -5.50 -10.30
N ARG A 9 1.22 -6.60 -9.73
CA ARG A 9 1.45 -6.76 -8.30
C ARG A 9 2.49 -5.76 -7.77
N GLU A 10 3.60 -5.58 -8.49
CA GLU A 10 4.66 -4.64 -8.12
C GLU A 10 4.20 -3.18 -8.20
N ARG A 11 3.44 -2.81 -9.25
CA ARG A 11 2.87 -1.46 -9.35
C ARG A 11 2.00 -1.12 -8.15
N LEU A 12 1.09 -2.02 -7.78
CA LEU A 12 0.21 -1.77 -6.64
C LEU A 12 1.01 -1.63 -5.33
N ARG A 13 2.07 -2.43 -5.14
CA ARG A 13 2.96 -2.27 -3.98
C ARG A 13 3.63 -0.90 -3.97
N ALA A 14 4.19 -0.47 -5.09
CA ALA A 14 4.83 0.85 -5.21
C ALA A 14 3.83 2.00 -4.95
N ASP A 15 2.59 1.88 -5.45
CA ASP A 15 1.55 2.86 -5.21
C ASP A 15 1.15 2.94 -3.73
N VAL A 16 1.06 1.80 -3.04
CA VAL A 16 0.83 1.75 -1.59
C VAL A 16 1.92 2.48 -0.82
N VAL A 17 3.19 2.21 -1.12
CA VAL A 17 4.34 2.87 -0.46
C VAL A 17 4.31 4.37 -0.70
N ARG A 18 4.08 4.80 -1.95
CA ARG A 18 3.99 6.22 -2.31
C ARG A 18 2.89 6.93 -1.54
N VAL A 19 1.67 6.41 -1.54
CA VAL A 19 0.54 7.03 -0.84
C VAL A 19 0.74 7.03 0.68
N ALA A 20 1.34 5.97 1.23
CA ALA A 20 1.70 5.93 2.64
C ALA A 20 2.72 7.00 3.00
N ALA A 21 3.74 7.23 2.17
CA ALA A 21 4.72 8.29 2.35
C ALA A 21 4.10 9.69 2.25
N GLU A 22 3.20 9.93 1.29
CA GLU A 22 2.45 11.18 1.16
C GLU A 22 1.64 11.48 2.43
N LEU A 23 0.95 10.47 2.98
CA LEU A 23 0.17 10.63 4.21
C LEU A 23 1.08 10.78 5.45
N ALA A 24 2.24 10.12 5.45
CA ALA A 24 3.20 10.20 6.54
C ALA A 24 3.83 11.60 6.66
N ALA A 25 3.91 12.35 5.55
CA ALA A 25 4.34 13.74 5.58
C ALA A 25 3.39 14.66 6.38
N ALA A 26 2.10 14.31 6.47
CA ALA A 26 1.09 15.10 7.17
C ALA A 26 0.80 14.60 8.60
N ARG A 27 1.06 13.32 8.91
CA ARG A 27 0.75 12.71 10.21
C ARG A 27 1.64 11.49 10.49
N PRO A 28 1.86 11.13 11.78
CA PRO A 28 2.62 9.93 12.11
C PRO A 28 2.03 8.68 11.45
N PHE A 29 2.91 7.78 10.97
CA PHE A 29 2.49 6.54 10.31
C PHE A 29 1.51 5.70 11.16
N GLY A 30 1.67 5.72 12.48
CA GLY A 30 0.75 5.09 13.44
C GLY A 30 -0.71 5.55 13.27
N ALA A 31 -0.93 6.82 12.94
CA ALA A 31 -2.26 7.41 12.74
C ALA A 31 -2.85 7.12 11.34
N ILE A 32 -2.06 6.63 10.39
CA ILE A 32 -2.54 6.23 9.07
C ILE A 32 -3.33 4.92 9.20
N ARG A 33 -4.56 4.89 8.68
CA ARG A 33 -5.39 3.69 8.64
C ARG A 33 -5.28 3.00 7.28
N VAL A 34 -5.29 1.66 7.28
CA VAL A 34 -5.31 0.87 6.04
C VAL A 34 -6.47 1.27 5.14
N ARG A 35 -7.66 1.52 5.70
CA ARG A 35 -8.82 2.03 4.94
C ARG A 35 -8.54 3.32 4.16
N ASP A 36 -7.71 4.22 4.68
CA ASP A 36 -7.42 5.49 4.01
C ASP A 36 -6.54 5.26 2.78
N LEU A 37 -5.56 4.35 2.91
CA LEU A 37 -4.71 3.90 1.81
C LEU A 37 -5.57 3.19 0.75
N ALA A 38 -6.39 2.23 1.18
CA ALA A 38 -7.25 1.44 0.31
C ALA A 38 -8.21 2.34 -0.50
N ARG A 39 -8.86 3.30 0.17
CA ARG A 39 -9.75 4.28 -0.48
C ARG A 39 -9.01 5.16 -1.49
N ARG A 40 -7.80 5.63 -1.16
CA ARG A 40 -7.03 6.53 -2.05
C ARG A 40 -6.44 5.80 -3.26
N LEU A 41 -6.30 4.48 -3.17
CA LEU A 41 -5.83 3.60 -4.24
C LEU A 41 -6.98 2.88 -4.96
N GLU A 42 -8.23 3.15 -4.57
CA GLU A 42 -9.44 2.51 -5.12
C GLU A 42 -9.38 0.97 -5.06
N ILE A 43 -8.82 0.44 -3.98
CA ILE A 43 -8.75 -1.00 -3.70
C ILE A 43 -9.53 -1.35 -2.43
N SER A 44 -9.83 -2.64 -2.26
CA SER A 44 -10.36 -3.14 -0.99
C SER A 44 -9.25 -3.29 0.06
N GLU A 45 -9.60 -3.27 1.35
CA GLU A 45 -8.64 -3.60 2.42
C GLU A 45 -8.12 -5.04 2.25
N ALA A 46 -8.95 -5.98 1.79
CA ALA A 46 -8.52 -7.34 1.49
C ALA A 46 -7.43 -7.37 0.40
N THR A 47 -7.58 -6.57 -0.65
CA THR A 47 -6.54 -6.41 -1.68
C THR A 47 -5.26 -5.90 -1.04
N PHE A 48 -5.31 -4.86 -0.20
CA PHE A 48 -4.13 -4.40 0.54
C PHE A 48 -3.49 -5.53 1.34
N PHE A 49 -4.26 -6.29 2.13
CA PHE A 49 -3.75 -7.37 2.96
C PHE A 49 -3.17 -8.54 2.17
N ASN A 50 -3.63 -8.76 0.93
CA ASN A 50 -3.00 -9.73 0.00
C ASN A 50 -1.57 -9.32 -0.41
N HIS A 51 -1.24 -8.03 -0.35
CA HIS A 51 0.10 -7.51 -0.65
C HIS A 51 0.92 -7.22 0.60
N PHE A 52 0.28 -6.79 1.69
CA PHE A 52 0.93 -6.39 2.93
C PHE A 52 0.20 -7.05 4.11
N PRO A 53 0.78 -8.09 4.73
CA PRO A 53 0.13 -8.79 5.84
C PRO A 53 -0.27 -7.86 6.99
N THR A 54 0.53 -6.80 7.22
CA THR A 54 0.19 -5.73 8.16
C THR A 54 0.55 -4.37 7.56
N LYS A 55 0.00 -3.30 8.14
CA LYS A 55 0.37 -1.94 7.78
C LYS A 55 1.89 -1.69 7.90
N ALA A 56 2.55 -2.28 8.91
CA ALA A 56 3.98 -2.09 9.13
C ALA A 56 4.84 -2.63 7.98
N HIS A 57 4.38 -3.67 7.26
CA HIS A 57 5.10 -4.21 6.10
C HIS A 57 5.23 -3.21 4.94
N VAL A 58 4.46 -2.11 4.96
CA VAL A 58 4.64 -1.02 3.97
C VAL A 58 5.97 -0.29 4.19
N LEU A 59 6.53 -0.34 5.40
CA LEU A 59 7.83 0.25 5.73
C LEU A 59 9.02 -0.65 5.30
N ASP A 60 8.76 -1.94 5.07
CA ASP A 60 9.76 -2.93 4.69
C ASP A 60 9.86 -3.16 3.17
N ALA A 61 9.07 -2.41 2.39
CA ALA A 61 8.92 -2.55 0.94
C ALA A 61 9.68 -1.47 0.16
#